data_AF-A0A957VE57-F1
#
_entry.id   AF-A0A957VE57-F1
#
_cell.length_a   1.000
_cell.length_b   1.000
_cell.length_c   1.000
_cell.angle_alpha   90.00
_cell.angle_beta   90.00
_cell.angle_gamma   90.00
#
_symmetry.space_group_name_H-M   'P 1'
#
loop_
_entity.id
_entity.type
_entity.pdbx_description
1 polymer ?
#
loop_
_entity_poly.entity_id
_entity_poly.type
_entity_poly.pdbx_seq_one_letter_code
_entity_poly.pdbx_strand_id
1 'polypeptide(L)' 'MMFDQSLKPVAQWDFKNAWPSKISGPQPKADGNDISLEDLTIVHEYIVRTK' A
#
# COMPACT_ATOMS: atom_id res chain seq x y z
N MET A 1 6.65 -1.92 -6.66
CA MET A 1 7.70 -1.56 -7.65
C MET A 1 7.78 -0.04 -7.72
N MET A 2 8.99 0.51 -7.72
CA MET A 2 9.25 1.94 -7.83
C MET A 2 9.69 2.24 -9.27
N PHE A 3 9.19 3.34 -9.83
CA PHE A 3 9.49 3.80 -11.18
C PHE A 3 10.11 5.20 -11.15
N ASP A 4 10.92 5.52 -12.15
CA ASP A 4 11.37 6.90 -12.39
C ASP A 4 10.30 7.73 -13.15
N GLN A 5 10.60 9.00 -13.43
CA GLN A 5 9.71 9.90 -14.17
C GLN A 5 9.48 9.48 -15.63
N SER A 6 10.33 8.61 -16.17
CA SER A 6 10.20 8.01 -17.51
C SER A 6 9.50 6.65 -17.47
N LEU A 7 8.88 6.29 -16.34
CA LEU A 7 8.21 5.01 -16.10
C LEU A 7 9.14 3.79 -16.19
N LYS A 8 10.44 3.95 -15.95
CA LYS A 8 11.37 2.82 -15.88
C LYS A 8 11.45 2.26 -14.46
N PRO A 9 11.39 0.93 -14.27
CA PRO A 9 11.50 0.34 -12.94
C PRO A 9 12.90 0.58 -12.34
N VAL A 10 12.96 1.19 -11.16
CA VAL A 10 14.20 1.50 -10.43
C VAL A 10 14.41 0.62 -9.20
N ALA A 11 13.35 0.14 -8.58
CA ALA A 11 13.44 -0.80 -7.47
C ALA A 11 12.19 -1.69 -7.38
N GLN A 12 12.35 -2.89 -6.84
CA GLN A 12 11.24 -3.81 -6.62
C GLN A 12 11.38 -4.54 -5.29
N TRP A 13 10.26 -4.65 -4.58
CA TRP A 13 10.13 -5.44 -3.36
C TRP A 13 9.01 -6.44 -3.56
N ASP A 14 9.33 -7.69 -3.28
CA ASP A 14 8.39 -8.81 -3.35
C ASP A 14 8.13 -9.32 -1.94
N PHE A 15 6.86 -9.39 -1.56
CA PHE A 15 6.41 -9.97 -0.30
C PHE A 15 6.11 -11.45 -0.49
N LYS A 16 6.43 -12.27 0.51
CA LYS A 16 6.05 -13.70 0.53
C LYS A 16 5.12 -13.99 1.69
N ASN A 17 4.11 -14.83 1.41
CA ASN A 17 3.08 -15.23 2.38
C ASN A 17 2.51 -14.00 3.09
N ALA A 18 1.85 -13.14 2.32
CA ALA A 18 1.27 -11.90 2.83
C ALA A 18 -0.25 -12.04 2.94
N TRP A 19 -0.83 -11.52 4.01
CA TRP A 19 -2.28 -11.53 4.24
C TRP A 19 -2.76 -10.25 4.92
N PRO A 20 -4.02 -9.85 4.70
CA PRO A 20 -4.59 -8.69 5.37
C PRO A 20 -4.73 -8.96 6.87
N SER A 21 -4.28 -8.02 7.70
CA SER A 21 -4.44 -8.08 9.16
C SER A 21 -5.53 -7.13 9.67
N LYS A 22 -5.81 -6.05 8.93
CA LYS A 22 -6.82 -5.05 9.28
C LYS A 22 -7.30 -4.33 8.04
N ILE A 23 -8.59 -4.01 8.02
CA ILE A 23 -9.22 -3.09 7.07
C ILE A 23 -9.91 -1.97 7.87
N SER A 24 -9.83 -0.74 7.38
CA SER A 24 -10.51 0.41 7.98
C SER A 24 -11.10 1.27 6.88
N GLY A 25 -12.42 1.46 6.94
CA GLY A 25 -13.15 2.26 5.98
C GLY A 25 -13.14 3.75 6.33
N PRO A 26 -13.51 4.61 5.36
CA PRO A 26 -13.57 6.05 5.56
C PRO A 26 -14.60 6.39 6.65
N GLN A 27 -14.28 7.39 7.47
CA GLN A 27 -15.20 7.92 8.46
C GLN A 27 -16.02 9.06 7.86
N PRO A 28 -17.36 8.99 7.87
CA PRO A 28 -18.18 10.05 7.34
C PRO A 28 -18.02 11.32 8.20
N LYS A 29 -17.64 12.42 7.56
CA LYS A 29 -17.61 13.75 8.17
C LYS A 29 -18.43 14.71 7.33
N ALA A 30 -19.44 15.33 7.94
CA ALA A 30 -20.38 16.21 7.24
C ALA A 30 -19.82 17.63 7.03
N ASP A 31 -18.77 18.00 7.76
CA ASP A 31 -18.14 19.32 7.78
C ASP A 31 -16.74 19.34 7.13
N GLY A 32 -16.26 18.18 6.67
CA GLY A 32 -14.93 18.02 6.08
C GLY A 32 -14.95 17.99 4.55
N ASN A 33 -13.93 18.58 3.93
CA ASN A 33 -13.66 18.50 2.49
C ASN A 33 -12.55 17.47 2.17
N ASP A 34 -12.29 16.55 3.09
CA ASP A 34 -11.26 15.52 2.95
C ASP A 34 -11.69 14.46 1.95
N ILE A 35 -10.71 13.84 1.29
CA ILE A 35 -10.96 12.68 0.44
C ILE A 35 -11.13 11.45 1.32
N SER A 36 -12.22 10.72 1.10
CA SER A 36 -12.45 9.41 1.72
C SER A 36 -11.38 8.42 1.27
N LEU A 37 -10.62 7.91 2.23
CA LEU A 37 -9.59 6.89 2.01
C LEU A 37 -9.96 5.62 2.79
N GLU A 38 -9.61 4.48 2.19
CA GLU A 38 -9.65 3.17 2.82
C GLU A 38 -8.23 2.73 3.12
N ASP A 39 -8.03 2.18 4.32
CA ASP A 39 -6.74 1.68 4.76
C ASP A 39 -6.78 0.16 4.90
N LEU A 40 -5.86 -0.53 4.23
CA LEU A 40 -5.60 -1.97 4.40
C LEU A 40 -4.20 -2.19 4.94
N THR A 41 -4.12 -2.85 6.10
CA THR A 41 -2.85 -3.31 6.66
C THR A 41 -2.60 -4.75 6.25
N ILE A 42 -1.41 -5.01 5.69
CA ILE A 42 -0.94 -6.35 5.32
C ILE A 42 0.23 -6.71 6.22
N VAL A 43 0.23 -7.95 6.70
CA VAL A 43 1.40 -8.56 7.34
C VAL A 43 1.98 -9.60 6.38
N HIS A 44 3.29 -9.81 6.46
CA HIS A 44 4.00 -10.73 5.59
C HIS A 44 5.12 -11.42 6.38
N GLU A 45 5.46 -12.64 5.99
CA GLU A 45 6.53 -13.39 6.65
C GLU A 45 7.91 -12.96 6.16
N TYR A 46 8.05 -12.61 4.88
CA TYR A 46 9.32 -12.21 4.29
C TYR A 46 9.14 -11.10 3.25
N ILE A 47 10.18 -10.27 3.12
CA ILE A 47 10.31 -9.25 2.08
C ILE A 47 11.69 -9.39 1.42
N VAL A 48 11.73 -9.33 0.09
CA VAL A 48 12.98 -9.37 -0.68
C VAL A 48 13.02 -8.23 -1.66
N ARG A 49 14.16 -7.52 -1.72
CA ARG A 49 14.43 -6.53 -2.77
C ARG A 49 15.03 -7.25 -3.97
N THR A 50 14.31 -7.25 -5.10
CA THR A 50 14.69 -7.98 -6.32
C THR A 50 15.34 -7.09 -7.39
N LYS A 51 15.36 -5.77 -7.19
CA LYS A 51 16.04 -4.77 -8.02
C LYS A 51 16.48 -3.57 -7.21
#